data_AF-A0A701PGK5-F1
#
_entry.id   AF-A0A701PGK5-F1
#
_cell.length_a   1.000
_cell.length_b   1.000
_cell.length_c   1.000
_cell.angle_alpha   90.00
_cell.angle_beta   90.00
_cell.angle_gamma   90.00
#
_symmetry.space_group_name_H-M   'P 1'
#
loop_
_entity.id
_entity.type
_entity.pdbx_description
1 polymer ?
#
loop_
_entity_poly.entity_id
_entity_poly.type
_entity_poly.pdbx_seq_one_letter_code
_entity_poly.pdbx_strand_id
1 'polypeptide(L)'
;GDGEILIGWSGTNGAPAPAYIRSHRDTADAEWSEWAMLYTSLNPPPNSYPVGAAIAWPSDATPAGYALMQGQSFDKSAYPLLAIAYPSGIIPDMRGWTIKGKPISGRAVLSQEMDGNKSHSHSARAQDTDLGTKSTSSFDYGTKSTNTTGNHTHQFGGYINSYWG
;
A
#
# COMPACT_ATOMS: atom_id res chain seq x y z
N GLY A 1 35.60 47.85 20.12
CA GLY A 1 34.75 46.95 19.31
C GLY A 1 34.19 46.00 20.31
N ASP A 2 32.90 46.15 20.61
CA ASP A 2 32.39 45.77 21.94
C ASP A 2 31.34 44.69 21.84
N GLY A 3 31.15 43.97 22.94
CA GLY A 3 30.19 42.87 23.02
C GLY A 3 29.50 42.85 24.38
N GLU A 4 28.27 42.37 24.37
CA GLU A 4 27.45 42.24 25.57
C GLU A 4 26.82 40.85 25.63
N ILE A 5 26.73 40.31 26.84
CA ILE A 5 26.05 39.05 27.13
C ILE A 5 24.85 39.34 28.04
N LEU A 6 23.68 38.82 27.68
CA LEU A 6 22.48 38.82 28.48
C LEU A 6 22.21 37.41 29.00
N ILE A 7 22.20 37.23 30.32
CA ILE A 7 21.75 35.99 30.95
C ILE A 7 20.29 36.18 31.36
N GLY A 8 19.40 35.37 30.79
CA GLY A 8 17.99 35.37 31.15
C GLY A 8 17.70 34.65 32.47
N TRP A 9 16.42 34.50 32.78
CA TRP A 9 15.98 33.78 33.97
C TRP A 9 15.35 32.44 33.58
N SER A 10 15.76 31.35 34.23
CA SER A 10 15.29 29.99 33.92
C SER A 10 13.94 29.65 34.56
N GLY A 11 13.43 30.47 35.48
CA GLY A 11 12.12 30.29 36.12
C GLY A 11 12.02 29.12 37.10
N THR A 12 13.05 28.26 37.20
CA THR A 12 13.05 27.05 38.04
C THR A 12 14.44 26.84 38.64
N ASN A 13 14.51 26.55 39.94
CA ASN A 13 15.77 26.29 40.62
C ASN A 13 16.52 25.11 39.98
N GLY A 14 17.77 25.33 39.58
CA GLY A 14 18.62 24.31 38.95
C GLY A 14 18.41 24.13 37.44
N ALA A 15 17.45 24.82 36.82
CA ALA A 15 17.26 24.79 35.38
C ALA A 15 18.26 25.75 34.68
N PRO A 16 18.77 25.39 33.49
CA PRO A 16 19.66 26.26 32.71
C PRO A 16 18.94 27.53 32.26
N ALA A 17 19.62 28.67 32.37
CA ALA A 17 19.12 29.95 31.88
C ALA A 17 19.50 30.17 30.41
N PRO A 18 18.64 30.79 29.60
CA PRO A 18 19.02 31.18 28.25
C PRO A 18 20.08 32.30 28.32
N ALA A 19 21.04 32.26 27.42
CA ALA A 19 22.08 33.29 27.31
C ALA A 19 22.09 33.84 25.87
N TYR A 20 22.22 35.15 25.74
CA TYR A 20 22.25 35.84 24.46
C TYR A 20 23.52 36.67 24.35
N ILE A 21 24.04 36.83 23.13
CA ILE A 21 25.20 37.66 22.82
C ILE A 21 24.89 38.61 21.66
N ARG A 22 25.46 39.81 21.71
CA ARG A 22 25.51 40.76 20.58
C ARG A 22 26.83 41.50 20.57
N SER A 23 27.18 42.09 19.43
CA SER A 23 28.42 42.87 19.28
C SER A 23 28.28 44.01 18.28
N HIS A 24 29.20 44.97 18.33
CA HIS A 24 29.31 46.06 17.37
C HIS A 24 30.79 46.42 17.09
N ARG A 25 31.05 47.05 15.94
CA ARG A 25 32.42 47.39 15.48
C ARG A 25 32.97 48.59 16.28
N ASP A 26 34.29 48.71 16.35
CA ASP A 26 34.99 49.81 17.05
C ASP A 26 34.92 51.17 16.31
N THR A 27 33.72 51.61 15.98
CA THR A 27 33.44 52.90 15.33
C THR A 27 32.15 53.44 15.93
N ALA A 28 32.11 54.73 16.25
CA ALA A 28 31.01 55.36 16.99
C ALA A 28 29.63 55.19 16.33
N ASP A 29 29.59 55.03 15.00
CA ASP A 29 28.35 54.89 14.21
C ASP A 29 28.03 53.43 13.83
N ALA A 30 28.67 52.44 14.47
CA ALA A 30 28.39 51.05 14.19
C ALA A 30 27.06 50.60 14.80
N GLU A 31 26.20 50.02 13.96
CA GLU A 31 24.99 49.34 14.43
C GLU A 31 25.34 48.07 15.23
N TRP A 32 24.54 47.81 16.26
CA TRP A 32 24.61 46.55 17.01
C TRP A 32 24.08 45.40 16.16
N SER A 33 24.71 44.23 16.29
CA SER A 33 24.10 42.99 15.82
C SER A 33 22.77 42.73 16.55
N GLU A 34 21.88 41.98 15.91
CA GLU A 34 20.77 41.35 16.62
C GLU A 34 21.28 40.44 17.75
N TRP A 35 20.42 40.17 18.74
CA TRP A 35 20.72 39.22 19.80
C TRP A 35 20.75 37.79 19.24
N ALA A 36 21.86 37.10 19.42
CA ALA A 36 22.00 35.68 19.10
C ALA A 36 21.94 34.83 20.38
N MET A 37 21.15 33.75 20.38
CA MET A 37 21.08 32.83 21.51
C MET A 37 22.25 31.85 21.51
N LEU A 38 22.87 31.64 22.66
CA LEU A 38 23.88 30.63 22.90
C LEU A 38 23.21 29.30 23.24
N TYR A 39 23.54 28.27 22.46
CA TYR A 39 23.10 26.91 22.73
C TYR A 39 24.19 26.09 23.42
N THR A 40 23.76 25.23 24.35
CA THR A 40 24.65 24.35 25.13
C THR A 40 24.07 22.94 25.17
N SER A 41 24.79 21.97 25.75
CA SER A 41 24.24 20.63 25.99
C SER A 41 23.01 20.64 26.90
N LEU A 42 22.85 21.66 27.75
CA LEU A 42 21.72 21.82 28.67
C LEU A 42 20.62 22.75 28.13
N ASN A 43 20.92 23.58 27.12
CA ASN A 43 19.95 24.39 26.37
C ASN A 43 20.22 24.20 24.87
N PRO A 44 19.90 23.03 24.30
CA PRO A 44 20.15 22.76 22.89
C PRO A 44 19.26 23.65 22.00
N PRO A 45 19.63 23.87 20.73
CA PRO A 45 18.71 24.49 19.79
C PRO A 45 17.39 23.72 19.77
N PRO A 46 16.26 24.41 19.53
CA PRO A 46 14.97 23.74 19.35
C PRO A 46 15.15 22.57 18.41
N ASN A 47 14.95 21.36 18.94
CA ASN A 47 15.28 20.16 18.20
C ASN A 47 14.24 20.01 17.08
N SER A 48 14.61 20.40 15.87
CA SER A 48 13.70 20.36 14.72
C SER A 48 13.39 18.92 14.29
N TYR A 49 14.19 17.94 14.74
CA TYR A 49 13.98 16.52 14.50
C TYR A 49 14.32 15.66 15.73
N PRO A 50 13.33 15.10 16.44
CA PRO A 50 13.56 14.35 17.68
C PRO A 50 14.31 13.02 17.43
N VAL A 51 15.15 12.62 18.38
CA VAL A 51 15.84 11.32 18.36
C VAL A 51 14.81 10.19 18.31
N GLY A 52 15.04 9.22 17.41
CA GLY A 52 14.10 8.14 17.14
C GLY A 52 13.09 8.43 16.02
N ALA A 53 13.08 9.65 15.45
CA ALA A 53 12.37 9.88 14.20
C ALA A 53 13.06 9.14 13.03
N ALA A 54 12.27 8.50 12.17
CA ALA A 54 12.79 7.90 10.94
C ALA A 54 13.16 9.01 9.95
N ILE A 55 14.37 8.95 9.39
CA ILE A 55 14.88 9.92 8.42
C ILE A 55 15.06 9.21 7.08
N ALA A 56 14.43 9.74 6.04
CA ALA A 56 14.70 9.30 4.67
C ALA A 56 16.08 9.82 4.23
N TRP A 57 16.98 8.92 3.86
CA TRP A 57 18.35 9.24 3.52
C TRP A 57 18.69 8.80 2.09
N PRO A 58 19.23 9.68 1.22
CA PRO A 58 19.38 9.42 -0.21
C PRO A 58 20.69 8.72 -0.60
N SER A 59 21.50 8.24 0.36
CA SER A 59 22.81 7.61 0.11
C SER A 59 22.95 6.30 0.88
N ASP A 60 23.70 5.35 0.34
CA ASP A 60 24.03 4.10 1.03
C ASP A 60 25.02 4.32 2.20
N ALA A 61 25.78 5.42 2.16
CA ALA A 61 26.70 5.79 3.22
C ALA A 61 25.94 6.45 4.38
N THR A 62 25.86 5.76 5.51
CA THR A 62 25.21 6.29 6.72
C THR A 62 26.08 7.36 7.38
N PRO A 63 25.55 8.57 7.66
CA PRO A 63 26.32 9.62 8.33
C PRO A 63 26.73 9.23 9.76
N ALA A 64 27.84 9.78 10.23
CA ALA A 64 28.30 9.57 11.60
C ALA A 64 27.22 10.01 12.61
N GLY A 65 26.99 9.19 13.64
CA GLY A 65 25.96 9.43 14.65
C GLY A 65 24.56 8.92 14.30
N TYR A 66 24.36 8.35 13.10
CA TYR A 66 23.10 7.74 12.66
C TYR A 66 23.27 6.23 12.49
N ALA A 67 22.13 5.52 12.46
CA ALA A 67 22.07 4.09 12.18
C ALA A 67 20.97 3.81 11.16
N LEU A 68 21.20 2.84 10.28
CA LEU A 68 20.14 2.29 9.42
C LEU A 68 19.08 1.58 10.28
N MET A 69 17.81 1.68 9.91
CA MET A 69 16.70 1.04 10.62
C MET A 69 16.44 -0.36 10.08
N GLN A 70 17.07 -1.38 10.68
CA GLN A 70 17.14 -2.76 10.16
C GLN A 70 16.68 -3.83 11.17
N GLY A 71 15.93 -3.47 12.21
CA GLY A 71 15.45 -4.45 13.20
C GLY A 71 16.45 -4.75 14.32
N GLN A 72 17.57 -4.02 14.42
CA GLN A 72 18.64 -4.30 15.35
C GLN A 72 18.33 -3.84 16.79
N SER A 73 18.86 -4.57 17.77
CA SER A 73 18.86 -4.17 19.18
C SER A 73 19.88 -3.06 19.46
N PHE A 74 19.66 -2.28 20.51
CA PHE A 74 20.62 -1.28 21.01
C PHE A 74 20.67 -1.27 22.55
N ASP A 75 21.77 -0.76 23.09
CA ASP A 75 21.92 -0.55 24.54
C ASP A 75 21.15 0.70 24.99
N LYS A 76 20.12 0.48 25.81
CA LYS A 76 19.26 1.55 26.33
C LYS A 76 19.98 2.49 27.30
N SER A 77 20.99 2.00 28.01
CA SER A 77 21.79 2.83 28.93
C SER A 77 22.74 3.73 28.16
N ALA A 78 23.28 3.26 27.03
CA ALA A 78 24.11 4.07 26.15
C ALA A 78 23.29 5.10 25.33
N TYR A 79 22.06 4.76 24.95
CA TYR A 79 21.18 5.60 24.11
C TYR A 79 19.84 5.90 24.80
N PRO A 80 19.82 6.69 25.88
CA PRO A 80 18.61 6.92 26.68
C PRO A 80 17.51 7.67 25.92
N LEU A 81 17.85 8.61 25.03
CA LEU A 81 16.88 9.31 24.19
C LEU A 81 16.24 8.38 23.15
N LEU A 82 17.02 7.44 22.60
CA LEU A 82 16.48 6.43 21.68
C LEU A 82 15.61 5.42 22.43
N ALA A 83 15.94 5.10 23.68
CA ALA A 83 15.12 4.24 24.54
C ALA A 83 13.76 4.84 24.91
N ILE A 84 13.65 6.18 24.95
CA ILE A 84 12.34 6.85 25.09
C ILE A 84 11.48 6.61 23.84
N ALA A 85 12.06 6.69 22.64
CA ALA A 85 11.34 6.45 21.39
C ALA A 85 11.03 4.96 21.17
N TYR A 86 11.96 4.07 21.51
CA TYR A 86 11.86 2.62 21.34
C TYR A 86 12.13 1.89 22.66
N PRO A 87 11.13 1.78 23.57
CA PRO A 87 11.32 1.17 24.89
C PRO A 87 11.71 -0.31 24.87
N SER A 88 11.42 -1.01 23.77
CA SER A 88 11.84 -2.38 23.52
C SER A 88 13.36 -2.55 23.43
N GLY A 89 14.12 -1.47 23.18
CA GLY A 89 15.55 -1.56 22.88
C GLY A 89 15.81 -2.09 21.46
N ILE A 90 14.81 -2.05 20.57
CA ILE A 90 14.90 -2.52 19.19
C ILE A 90 14.47 -1.40 18.25
N ILE A 91 15.32 -1.08 17.28
CA ILE A 91 14.99 -0.17 16.18
C ILE A 91 14.13 -0.94 15.17
N PRO A 92 12.97 -0.43 14.70
CA PRO A 92 12.15 -1.10 13.69
C PRO A 92 12.94 -1.40 12.40
N ASP A 93 12.65 -2.52 11.73
CA ASP A 93 13.13 -2.73 10.35
C ASP A 93 12.21 -1.95 9.39
N MET A 94 12.76 -0.95 8.72
CA MET A 94 12.02 -0.08 7.79
C MET A 94 12.28 -0.42 6.33
N ARG A 95 13.10 -1.43 6.02
CA ARG A 95 13.37 -1.82 4.63
C ARG A 95 12.10 -2.38 3.99
N GLY A 96 11.72 -1.82 2.84
CA GLY A 96 10.49 -2.19 2.14
C GLY A 96 9.19 -1.71 2.77
N TRP A 97 9.25 -0.89 3.83
CA TRP A 97 8.08 -0.37 4.52
C TRP A 97 7.82 1.11 4.20
N THR A 98 6.54 1.47 4.05
CA THR A 98 6.09 2.86 3.96
C THR A 98 5.53 3.32 5.30
N ILE A 99 5.91 4.52 5.75
CA ILE A 99 5.35 5.12 6.97
C ILE A 99 3.90 5.51 6.72
N LYS A 100 2.99 4.98 7.55
CA LYS A 100 1.57 5.33 7.59
C LYS A 100 1.23 5.88 8.97
N GLY A 101 0.53 7.02 9.00
CA GLY A 101 0.07 7.61 10.26
C GLY A 101 -0.78 6.61 11.04
N LYS A 102 -0.56 6.51 12.36
CA LYS A 102 -1.37 5.64 13.22
C LYS A 102 -2.84 6.10 13.12
N PRO A 103 -3.77 5.22 12.72
CA PRO A 103 -5.18 5.58 12.76
C PRO A 103 -5.61 5.87 14.20
N ILE A 104 -6.71 6.61 14.35
CA ILE A 104 -7.27 6.98 15.66
C ILE A 104 -7.52 5.75 16.56
N SER A 105 -7.89 4.61 15.95
CA SER A 105 -8.18 3.35 16.63
C SER A 105 -7.85 2.13 15.76
N GLY A 106 -7.91 0.93 16.34
CA GLY A 106 -7.79 -0.34 15.64
C GLY A 106 -6.35 -0.83 15.39
N ARG A 107 -5.33 0.01 15.61
CA ARG A 107 -3.91 -0.32 15.40
C ARG A 107 -3.00 0.26 16.48
N ALA A 108 -1.91 -0.44 16.78
CA ALA A 108 -0.86 0.02 17.68
C ALA A 108 0.21 0.84 16.92
N VAL A 109 0.95 1.69 17.64
CA VAL A 109 2.16 2.32 17.08
C VAL A 109 3.18 1.21 16.76
N LEU A 110 3.89 1.34 15.62
CA LEU A 110 4.83 0.34 15.08
C LEU A 110 4.21 -0.99 14.62
N SER A 111 2.88 -1.14 14.59
CA SER A 111 2.25 -2.31 13.97
C SER A 111 2.42 -2.30 12.46
N GLN A 112 2.77 -3.45 11.87
CA GLN A 112 2.86 -3.63 10.43
C GLN A 112 1.48 -3.88 9.78
N GLU A 113 1.31 -3.43 8.55
CA GLU A 113 0.12 -3.68 7.72
C GLU A 113 0.59 -4.07 6.33
N MET A 114 0.19 -5.25 5.87
CA MET A 114 0.48 -5.70 4.51
C MET A 114 -0.32 -4.90 3.48
N ASP A 115 0.16 -4.89 2.25
CA ASP A 115 -0.61 -4.36 1.13
C ASP A 115 -1.91 -5.16 0.94
N GLY A 116 -2.91 -4.48 0.38
CA GLY A 116 -4.21 -5.06 0.17
C GLY A 116 -4.94 -4.32 -0.92
N ASN A 117 -5.32 -5.05 -1.97
CA ASN A 117 -6.18 -4.48 -2.99
C ASN A 117 -7.59 -4.32 -2.45
N LYS A 118 -8.20 -3.16 -2.69
CA LYS A 118 -9.58 -2.92 -2.28
C LYS A 118 -10.50 -3.87 -3.05
N SER A 119 -11.50 -4.42 -2.35
CA SER A 119 -12.55 -5.23 -2.98
C SER A 119 -13.19 -4.45 -4.13
N HIS A 120 -13.22 -5.08 -5.30
CA HIS A 120 -13.80 -4.51 -6.52
C HIS A 120 -14.27 -5.62 -7.45
N SER A 121 -15.14 -5.27 -8.40
CA SER A 121 -15.61 -6.15 -9.47
C SER A 121 -15.50 -5.44 -10.82
N HIS A 122 -15.58 -6.20 -11.90
CA HIS A 122 -15.63 -5.70 -13.26
C HIS A 122 -16.90 -6.17 -13.94
N SER A 123 -17.52 -5.32 -14.74
CA SER A 123 -18.47 -5.80 -15.75
C SER A 123 -17.67 -6.23 -16.98
N ALA A 124 -18.05 -7.35 -17.58
CA ALA A 124 -17.47 -7.84 -18.82
C ALA A 124 -18.57 -8.46 -19.67
N ARG A 125 -18.42 -8.36 -21.00
CA ARG A 125 -19.28 -9.04 -21.97
C ARG A 125 -18.43 -9.59 -23.11
N ALA A 126 -18.79 -10.77 -23.61
CA ALA A 126 -18.32 -11.24 -24.90
C ALA A 126 -19.14 -10.57 -26.02
N GLN A 127 -18.54 -10.41 -27.20
CA GLN A 127 -19.29 -10.00 -28.39
C GLN A 127 -19.98 -11.21 -28.99
N ASP A 128 -21.16 -11.00 -29.58
CA ASP A 128 -21.84 -12.04 -30.35
C ASP A 128 -20.96 -12.46 -31.53
N THR A 129 -20.87 -13.77 -31.76
CA THR A 129 -20.11 -14.35 -32.87
C THR A 129 -21.03 -15.23 -33.70
N ASP A 130 -21.26 -14.83 -34.96
CA ASP A 130 -21.94 -15.68 -35.93
C ASP A 130 -20.95 -16.69 -36.53
N LEU A 131 -21.21 -17.98 -36.35
CA LEU A 131 -20.36 -19.07 -36.88
C LEU A 131 -20.70 -19.44 -38.33
N GLY A 132 -21.74 -18.83 -38.90
CA GLY A 132 -22.25 -19.06 -40.24
C GLY A 132 -22.94 -20.42 -40.39
N THR A 133 -23.50 -20.65 -41.58
CA THR A 133 -24.11 -21.93 -41.95
C THR A 133 -23.03 -22.92 -42.42
N LYS A 134 -23.16 -24.20 -42.05
CA LYS A 134 -22.30 -25.28 -42.57
C LYS A 134 -23.11 -26.16 -43.52
N SER A 135 -22.51 -26.51 -44.65
CA SER A 135 -23.04 -27.56 -45.53
C SER A 135 -22.48 -28.91 -45.11
N THR A 136 -23.31 -29.95 -45.15
CA THR A 136 -22.86 -31.33 -44.98
C THR A 136 -22.33 -31.87 -46.31
N SER A 137 -21.54 -32.94 -46.24
CA SER A 137 -21.22 -33.73 -47.44
C SER A 137 -22.48 -34.29 -48.09
N SER A 138 -22.45 -34.47 -49.41
CA SER A 138 -23.54 -35.12 -50.16
C SER A 138 -23.66 -36.60 -49.79
N PHE A 139 -24.90 -37.08 -49.67
CA PHE A 139 -25.21 -38.50 -49.53
C PHE A 139 -26.28 -38.90 -50.56
N ASP A 140 -25.95 -39.86 -51.42
CA ASP A 140 -26.85 -40.41 -52.43
C ASP A 140 -27.31 -41.81 -52.03
N TYR A 141 -28.63 -41.98 -51.89
CA TYR A 141 -29.22 -43.27 -51.59
C TYR A 141 -29.13 -44.26 -52.75
N GLY A 142 -28.83 -43.78 -53.96
CA GLY A 142 -28.85 -44.55 -55.19
C GLY A 142 -30.24 -45.15 -55.45
N THR A 143 -30.28 -46.20 -56.25
CA THR A 143 -31.53 -46.92 -56.54
C THR A 143 -31.81 -47.95 -55.44
N LYS A 144 -33.01 -47.92 -54.87
CA LYS A 144 -33.52 -48.97 -53.98
C LYS A 144 -34.50 -49.87 -54.74
N SER A 145 -34.43 -51.17 -54.52
CA SER A 145 -35.35 -52.15 -55.10
C SER A 145 -36.48 -52.49 -54.12
N THR A 146 -37.66 -52.81 -54.67
CA THR A 146 -38.78 -53.39 -53.92
C THR A 146 -38.90 -54.89 -54.23
N ASN A 147 -39.61 -55.63 -53.39
CA ASN A 147 -40.01 -57.00 -53.71
C ASN A 147 -41.28 -57.02 -54.57
N THR A 148 -41.46 -58.06 -55.39
CA THR A 148 -42.70 -58.29 -56.14
C THR A 148 -43.67 -59.11 -55.28
N THR A 149 -44.76 -58.49 -54.84
CA THR A 149 -45.85 -59.11 -54.07
C THR A 149 -47.20 -58.55 -54.53
N GLY A 150 -48.31 -58.99 -53.94
CA GLY A 150 -49.66 -58.48 -54.25
C GLY A 150 -50.49 -59.35 -55.20
N ASN A 151 -49.97 -60.50 -55.63
CA ASN A 151 -50.81 -61.50 -56.30
C ASN A 151 -51.86 -62.01 -55.30
N HIS A 152 -53.13 -61.83 -55.63
CA HIS A 152 -54.24 -62.34 -54.84
C HIS A 152 -55.39 -62.73 -55.77
N THR A 153 -56.23 -63.66 -55.30
CA THR A 153 -57.37 -64.21 -56.04
C THR A 153 -58.67 -63.87 -55.33
N HIS A 154 -59.71 -63.52 -56.07
CA HIS A 154 -61.06 -63.38 -55.54
C HIS A 154 -61.91 -64.61 -55.90
N GLN A 155 -62.74 -65.08 -54.96
CA GLN A 155 -63.72 -66.13 -55.19
C GLN A 155 -65.13 -65.56 -54.98
N PHE A 156 -66.02 -65.78 -55.94
CA PHE A 156 -67.42 -65.33 -55.86
C PHE A 156 -68.32 -66.54 -55.57
N GLY A 157 -69.15 -66.46 -54.52
CA GLY A 157 -70.14 -67.48 -54.17
C GLY A 157 -71.49 -66.83 -53.90
N GLY A 158 -72.40 -66.92 -54.87
CA GLY A 158 -73.79 -66.51 -54.71
C GLY A 158 -74.72 -67.71 -54.84
N TYR A 159 -75.56 -67.96 -53.83
CA TYR A 159 -76.72 -68.84 -53.96
C TYR A 159 -77.80 -68.11 -54.77
N ILE A 160 -78.09 -68.59 -55.98
CA ILE A 160 -79.25 -68.13 -56.77
C ILE A 160 -80.45 -68.96 -56.30
N ASN A 161 -81.33 -68.36 -55.49
CA ASN A 161 -82.68 -68.89 -55.25
C ASN A 161 -83.64 -68.20 -56.23
N SER A 162 -84.18 -68.95 -57.19
CA SER A 162 -85.35 -68.54 -57.95
C SER A 162 -86.57 -69.31 -57.46
N TYR A 163 -87.62 -68.62 -57.03
CA TYR A 163 -88.96 -69.20 -56.98
C TYR A 163 -90.01 -68.16 -57.39
N TRP A 164 -90.66 -68.43 -58.52
CA TRP A 164 -91.90 -67.82 -58.99
C TRP A 164 -93.07 -68.64 -58.46
N GLY A 165 -94.13 -67.95 -58.01
CA GLY A 165 -95.40 -68.52 -57.57
C GLY A 165 -96.23 -67.49 -56.87
#